data_AF-A0AAU0YI53-F1
#
_entry.id   AF-A0AAU0YI53-F1
#
_cell.length_a   1.000
_cell.length_b   1.000
_cell.length_c   1.000
_cell.angle_alpha   90.00
_cell.angle_beta   90.00
_cell.angle_gamma   90.00
#
_symmetry.space_group_name_H-M   'P 1'
#
loop_
_entity.id
_entity.type
_entity.pdbx_description
1 polymer ?
#
loop_
_entity_poly.entity_id
_entity_poly.type
_entity_poly.pdbx_seq_one_letter_code
_entity_poly.pdbx_strand_id
1 'polypeptide(L)'
;MDDLVRWLGEQLDEDERIAKAATPGPWHARDDGVVSDDGVHWPVAYTDARLGSADVVHISEHDPTRLFNEITFKCKLHAWALNSLRREAPDQVEMVIRLIAETYRHRPGYREEWRA
;
A
#
# COMPACT_ATOMS: atom_id res chain seq x y z
N MET A 1 7.55 -7.09 20.20
CA MET A 1 6.91 -7.63 18.98
C MET A 1 5.41 -7.36 18.92
N ASP A 2 4.64 -7.62 19.98
CA ASP A 2 3.18 -7.41 19.97
C ASP A 2 2.76 -5.98 19.55
N ASP A 3 3.47 -4.96 20.04
CA ASP A 3 3.23 -3.57 19.65
C ASP A 3 3.42 -3.33 18.14
N LEU A 4 4.52 -3.84 17.58
CA LEU A 4 4.82 -3.73 16.14
C LEU A 4 3.75 -4.43 15.31
N VAL A 5 3.37 -5.64 15.71
CA VAL A 5 2.38 -6.44 14.99
C VAL A 5 1.01 -5.77 15.01
N ARG A 6 0.58 -5.24 16.16
CA ARG A 6 -0.66 -4.47 16.28
C ARG A 6 -0.61 -3.21 15.42
N TRP A 7 0.44 -2.41 15.56
CA TRP A 7 0.59 -1.17 14.80
C TRP A 7 0.62 -1.40 13.29
N LEU A 8 1.32 -2.43 12.82
CA LEU A 8 1.36 -2.79 11.39
C LEU A 8 -0.02 -3.24 10.88
N GLY A 9 -0.80 -3.96 11.71
CA GLY A 9 -2.18 -4.30 11.39
C GLY A 9 -3.04 -3.05 11.16
N GLU A 10 -2.95 -2.07 12.06
CA GLU A 10 -3.67 -0.80 11.94
C GLU A 10 -3.29 -0.04 10.66
N GLN A 11 -2.03 -0.07 10.24
CA GLN A 11 -1.60 0.57 8.99
C GLN A 11 -2.17 -0.12 7.76
N LEU A 12 -2.21 -1.45 7.76
CA LEU A 12 -2.76 -2.25 6.66
C LEU A 12 -4.27 -2.08 6.54
N ASP A 13 -5.00 -2.04 7.66
CA ASP A 13 -6.44 -1.77 7.69
C ASP A 13 -6.76 -0.38 7.12
N GLU A 14 -5.97 0.63 7.48
CA GLU A 14 -6.14 1.99 6.96
C GLU A 14 -5.84 2.08 5.46
N ASP A 15 -4.78 1.41 5.01
CA ASP A 15 -4.46 1.33 3.57
C ASP A 15 -5.56 0.63 2.79
N GLU A 16 -6.08 -0.48 3.31
CA GLU A 16 -7.17 -1.21 2.68
C GLU A 16 -8.42 -0.31 2.57
N ARG A 17 -8.72 0.46 3.62
CA ARG A 17 -9.83 1.42 3.63
C ARG A 17 -9.64 2.53 2.59
N ILE A 18 -8.44 3.11 2.50
CA ILE A 18 -8.12 4.16 1.51
C ILE A 18 -8.21 3.58 0.09
N ALA A 19 -7.64 2.41 -0.16
CA ALA A 19 -7.65 1.78 -1.47
C ALA A 19 -9.07 1.44 -1.94
N LYS A 20 -9.93 0.93 -1.05
CA LYS A 20 -11.36 0.67 -1.36
C LYS A 20 -12.17 1.94 -1.67
N ALA A 21 -11.75 3.09 -1.13
CA ALA A 21 -12.44 4.36 -1.32
C ALA A 21 -11.97 5.13 -2.56
N ALA A 22 -10.85 4.72 -3.17
CA ALA A 22 -10.32 5.36 -4.37
C ALA A 22 -11.22 5.10 -5.59
N THR A 23 -11.12 5.97 -6.60
CA THR A 23 -11.77 5.76 -7.90
C THR A 23 -11.33 4.40 -8.47
N PRO A 24 -12.26 3.49 -8.79
CA PRO A 24 -11.91 2.18 -9.31
C PRO A 24 -11.01 2.25 -10.55
N GLY A 25 -10.06 1.33 -10.62
CA GLY A 25 -9.25 1.13 -11.82
C GLY A 25 -9.96 0.30 -12.90
N PRO A 26 -9.28 0.04 -14.02
CA PRO A 26 -7.90 0.45 -14.29
C PRO A 26 -7.78 1.96 -14.57
N TRP A 27 -6.64 2.53 -14.22
CA TRP A 27 -6.30 3.91 -14.53
C TRP A 27 -5.40 3.95 -15.76
N HIS A 28 -5.58 4.96 -16.61
CA HIS A 28 -4.85 5.11 -17.86
C HIS A 28 -4.18 6.46 -17.96
N ALA A 29 -2.95 6.45 -18.45
CA ALA A 29 -2.21 7.64 -18.84
C ALA A 29 -2.83 8.29 -20.09
N ARG A 30 -3.01 9.62 -20.06
CA ARG A 30 -3.38 10.47 -21.20
C ARG A 30 -2.53 11.73 -21.22
N ASP A 31 -2.57 12.45 -22.34
CA ASP A 31 -1.74 13.64 -22.60
C ASP A 31 -1.87 14.72 -21.51
N ASP A 32 -3.02 14.78 -20.83
CA ASP A 32 -3.36 15.78 -19.82
C ASP A 32 -3.52 15.22 -18.39
N GLY A 33 -3.26 13.93 -18.15
CA GLY A 33 -3.39 13.35 -16.81
C GLY A 33 -3.70 11.86 -16.78
N VAL A 34 -4.27 11.42 -15.65
CA VAL A 34 -4.71 10.04 -15.42
C VAL A 34 -6.22 9.97 -15.39
N VAL A 35 -6.80 9.04 -16.14
CA VAL A 35 -8.26 8.83 -16.22
C VAL A 35 -8.64 7.41 -15.81
N SER A 36 -9.85 7.24 -15.30
CA SER A 36 -10.46 5.91 -15.09
C SER A 36 -11.29 5.48 -16.30
N ASP A 37 -11.48 4.16 -16.47
CA ASP A 37 -12.29 3.56 -17.53
C ASP A 37 -13.79 3.83 -17.43
N ASP A 38 -14.28 4.34 -16.30
CA ASP A 38 -15.70 4.69 -16.16
C ASP A 38 -16.13 5.83 -17.10
N GLY A 39 -15.19 6.63 -17.61
CA GLY A 39 -15.48 7.77 -18.50
C GLY A 39 -16.34 8.86 -17.85
N VAL A 40 -16.61 8.75 -16.54
CA VAL A 40 -17.42 9.69 -15.75
C VAL A 40 -16.52 10.62 -14.95
N HIS A 41 -15.34 10.16 -14.54
CA HIS A 41 -14.40 10.97 -13.78
C HIS A 41 -13.44 11.76 -14.68
N TRP A 42 -13.67 13.08 -14.73
CA TRP A 42 -12.68 14.11 -15.08
C TRP A 42 -11.36 13.83 -14.32
N PRO A 43 -10.16 14.07 -14.89
CA PRO A 43 -8.95 13.33 -14.55
C PRO A 43 -8.74 13.12 -13.04
N VAL A 44 -8.52 11.85 -12.66
CA VAL A 44 -8.26 11.44 -11.27
C VAL A 44 -7.00 12.11 -10.74
N ALA A 45 -6.04 12.42 -11.63
CA ALA A 45 -4.92 13.32 -11.38
C ALA A 45 -4.62 14.14 -12.64
N TYR A 46 -4.36 15.44 -12.48
CA TYR A 46 -4.02 16.39 -13.56
C TYR A 46 -2.63 17.01 -13.32
N THR A 47 -1.89 17.30 -14.39
CA THR A 47 -0.58 17.95 -14.34
C THR A 47 -0.44 18.98 -15.45
N ASP A 48 0.22 20.11 -15.18
CA ASP A 48 0.46 21.18 -16.17
C ASP A 48 1.54 20.73 -17.20
N ALA A 49 1.08 19.95 -18.18
CA ALA A 49 1.48 19.75 -19.58
C ALA A 49 2.94 19.88 -20.10
N ARG A 50 4.01 19.85 -19.28
CA ARG A 50 5.39 19.71 -19.85
C ARG A 50 6.32 18.72 -19.16
N LEU A 51 6.04 18.32 -17.92
CA LEU A 51 6.84 17.37 -17.15
C LEU A 51 6.07 16.09 -16.77
N GLY A 52 4.79 16.03 -17.14
CA GLY A 52 3.82 15.08 -16.59
C GLY A 52 3.87 13.66 -17.11
N SER A 53 4.64 13.32 -18.15
CA SER A 53 4.56 11.98 -18.75
C SER A 53 5.02 10.87 -17.80
N ALA A 54 6.11 11.10 -17.04
CA ALA A 54 6.61 10.11 -16.08
C ALA A 54 5.69 9.96 -14.87
N ASP A 55 5.17 11.07 -14.33
CA ASP A 55 4.26 11.04 -13.19
C ASP A 55 2.93 10.38 -13.54
N VAL A 56 2.37 10.70 -14.72
CA VAL A 56 1.12 10.11 -15.22
C VAL A 56 1.28 8.61 -15.41
N VAL A 57 2.39 8.16 -16.02
CA VAL A 57 2.69 6.73 -16.16
C VAL A 57 2.84 6.08 -14.79
N HIS A 58 3.58 6.69 -13.86
CA HIS A 58 3.76 6.16 -12.52
C HIS A 58 2.41 6.01 -11.79
N ILE A 59 1.57 7.04 -11.82
CA ILE A 59 0.26 7.00 -11.15
C ILE A 59 -0.65 5.96 -11.80
N SER A 60 -0.68 5.84 -13.14
CA SER A 60 -1.50 4.82 -13.81
C SER A 60 -1.02 3.39 -13.54
N GLU A 61 0.30 3.18 -13.41
CA GLU A 61 0.87 1.86 -13.07
C GLU A 61 0.59 1.45 -11.61
N HIS A 62 0.33 2.42 -10.73
CA HIS A 62 -0.04 2.23 -9.34
C HIS A 62 -1.55 2.41 -9.12
N ASP A 63 -2.36 1.94 -10.07
CA ASP A 63 -3.82 2.06 -9.99
C ASP A 63 -4.39 1.36 -8.72
N PRO A 64 -5.54 1.83 -8.19
CA PRO A 64 -6.12 1.30 -6.98
C PRO A 64 -6.43 -0.19 -7.01
N THR A 65 -6.71 -0.78 -8.17
CA THR A 65 -6.99 -2.22 -8.28
C THR A 65 -5.74 -3.03 -7.99
N ARG A 66 -4.61 -2.67 -8.62
CA ARG A 66 -3.31 -3.28 -8.32
C ARG A 66 -2.92 -3.05 -6.86
N LEU A 67 -3.00 -1.80 -6.39
CA LEU A 67 -2.62 -1.45 -5.01
C LEU A 67 -3.47 -2.20 -3.97
N PHE A 68 -4.77 -2.34 -4.22
CA PHE A 68 -5.68 -3.12 -3.37
C PHE A 68 -5.26 -4.59 -3.28
N ASN A 69 -4.82 -5.20 -4.39
CA ASN A 69 -4.30 -6.57 -4.39
C ASN A 69 -2.99 -6.68 -3.58
N GLU A 70 -2.08 -5.70 -3.71
CA GLU A 70 -0.84 -5.66 -2.94
C GLU A 70 -1.11 -5.53 -1.42
N ILE A 71 -2.04 -4.66 -1.02
CA ILE A 71 -2.46 -4.50 0.38
C ILE A 71 -3.10 -5.79 0.89
N THR A 72 -4.03 -6.37 0.13
CA THR A 72 -4.69 -7.64 0.49
C THR A 72 -3.66 -8.75 0.70
N PHE A 73 -2.62 -8.81 -0.14
CA PHE A 73 -1.51 -9.75 0.04
C PHE A 73 -0.75 -9.50 1.35
N LYS A 74 -0.41 -8.24 1.66
CA LYS A 74 0.24 -7.86 2.92
C LYS A 74 -0.63 -8.22 4.13
N CYS A 75 -1.94 -8.02 4.08
CA CYS A 75 -2.87 -8.43 5.15
C CYS A 75 -2.84 -9.95 5.38
N LYS A 76 -2.86 -10.75 4.30
CA LYS A 76 -2.74 -12.21 4.38
C LYS A 76 -1.39 -12.65 4.96
N LEU A 77 -0.31 -11.99 4.56
CA LEU A 77 1.04 -12.27 5.05
C LEU A 77 1.18 -11.92 6.54
N HIS A 78 0.60 -10.79 6.97
CA HIS A 78 0.54 -10.38 8.38
C HIS A 78 -0.26 -11.38 9.22
N ALA A 79 -1.44 -11.80 8.75
CA ALA A 79 -2.24 -12.82 9.41
C ALA A 79 -1.51 -14.18 9.50
N TRP A 80 -0.82 -14.59 8.44
CA TRP A 80 0.04 -15.78 8.47
C TRP A 80 1.15 -15.64 9.51
N ALA A 81 1.87 -14.52 9.51
CA ALA A 81 2.96 -14.26 10.45
C ALA A 81 2.49 -14.26 11.92
N LEU A 82 1.33 -13.65 12.19
CA LEU A 82 0.65 -13.71 13.49
C LEU A 82 0.38 -15.14 13.96
N ASN A 83 -0.09 -16.00 13.07
CA ASN A 83 -0.34 -17.41 13.37
C ASN A 83 0.97 -18.19 13.56
N SER A 84 2.01 -17.88 12.78
CA SER A 84 3.32 -18.54 12.87
C SER A 84 4.07 -18.17 14.16
N LEU A 85 4.07 -16.89 14.57
CA LEU A 85 4.65 -16.42 15.84
C LEU A 85 4.06 -17.13 17.07
N ARG A 86 2.79 -17.55 16.98
CA ARG A 86 2.11 -18.31 18.05
C ARG A 86 2.49 -19.78 18.11
N ARG A 87 3.16 -20.32 17.08
CA ARG A 87 3.39 -21.77 16.91
C ARG A 87 4.86 -22.14 16.95
N GLU A 88 5.72 -21.68 16.02
CA GLU A 88 7.14 -22.08 15.92
C GLU A 88 8.02 -21.04 15.15
N ALA A 89 9.34 -21.01 15.46
CA ALA A 89 10.45 -20.25 14.83
C ALA A 89 10.27 -18.71 14.65
N PRO A 90 10.35 -17.93 15.75
CA PRO A 90 10.01 -16.50 15.76
C PRO A 90 10.94 -15.62 14.90
N ASP A 91 12.24 -15.92 14.82
CA ASP A 91 13.22 -14.96 14.27
C ASP A 91 13.00 -14.63 12.78
N GLN A 92 12.72 -15.64 11.96
CA GLN A 92 12.48 -15.43 10.52
C GLN A 92 11.15 -14.71 10.27
N VAL A 93 10.12 -15.04 11.06
CA VAL A 93 8.79 -14.42 10.95
C VAL A 93 8.84 -12.96 11.44
N GLU A 94 9.59 -12.71 12.52
CA GLU A 94 9.86 -11.36 13.03
C GLU A 94 10.55 -10.50 11.98
N MET A 95 11.57 -11.04 11.29
CA MET A 95 12.25 -10.31 10.22
C MET A 95 11.29 -9.92 9.09
N VAL A 96 10.38 -10.82 8.67
CA VAL A 96 9.37 -10.49 7.64
C VAL A 96 8.45 -9.35 8.12
N ILE A 97 7.99 -9.38 9.37
CA ILE A 97 7.14 -8.31 9.92
C ILE A 97 7.88 -6.97 9.94
N ARG A 98 9.15 -6.95 10.36
CA ARG A 98 9.98 -5.74 10.37
C ARG A 98 10.20 -5.18 8.96
N LEU A 99 10.45 -6.04 7.97
CA LEU A 99 10.60 -5.63 6.56
C LEU A 99 9.34 -5.01 5.97
N ILE A 100 8.15 -5.50 6.33
CA ILE A 100 6.88 -4.87 5.90
C ILE A 100 6.71 -3.53 6.62
N ALA A 101 6.94 -3.48 7.93
CA ALA A 101 6.80 -2.27 8.73
C ALA A 101 7.75 -1.15 8.30
N GLU A 102 8.93 -1.49 7.79
CA GLU A 102 9.89 -0.56 7.21
C GLU A 102 9.28 0.29 6.08
N THR A 103 8.38 -0.28 5.28
CA THR A 103 7.67 0.48 4.22
C THR A 103 6.76 1.58 4.78
N TYR A 104 6.44 1.51 6.07
CA TYR A 104 5.62 2.45 6.82
C TYR A 104 6.42 3.33 7.78
N ARG A 105 7.76 3.35 7.70
CA ARG A 105 8.63 4.15 8.59
C ARG A 105 8.23 5.62 8.69
N HIS A 106 7.71 6.18 7.60
CA HIS A 106 7.27 7.58 7.52
C HIS A 106 5.97 7.87 8.29
N ARG A 107 5.26 6.84 8.78
CA ARG A 107 3.97 7.01 9.45
C ARG A 107 4.12 7.30 10.95
N PRO A 108 3.23 8.12 11.53
CA PRO A 108 3.20 8.35 12.97
C PRO A 108 3.08 7.04 13.76
N GLY A 109 3.80 6.97 14.88
CA GLY A 109 3.78 5.81 15.76
C GLY A 109 4.78 4.70 15.40
N TYR A 110 5.43 4.77 14.24
CA TYR A 110 6.59 3.93 13.95
C TYR A 110 7.71 4.19 14.98
N ARG A 111 8.37 3.13 15.45
CA ARG A 111 9.50 3.21 16.38
C ARG A 111 10.76 2.66 15.71
N GLU A 112 11.87 3.37 15.83
CA GLU A 112 13.17 2.96 15.25
C GLU A 112 13.64 1.58 15.72
N GLU A 113 13.23 1.14 16.92
CA GLU A 113 13.49 -0.20 17.45
C GLU A 113 12.86 -1.34 16.61
N TRP A 114 11.91 -1.03 15.72
CA TRP A 114 11.23 -1.96 14.82
C TRP A 114 11.91 -2.12 13.46
N ARG A 115 12.98 -1.37 13.21
CA ARG A 115 13.78 -1.51 12.00
C ARG A 115 14.24 -2.96 11.80
N ALA A 116 14.19 -3.41 10.55
CA ALA A 116 14.70 -4.71 10.13
C ALA A 116 16.23 -4.75 10.10
#